data_AF-A0A523XWH4-F1
#
_entry.id   AF-A0A523XWH4-F1
#
_cell.length_a   1.000
_cell.length_b   1.000
_cell.length_c   1.000
_cell.angle_alpha   90.00
_cell.angle_beta   90.00
_cell.angle_gamma   90.00
#
_symmetry.space_group_name_H-M   'P 1'
#
loop_
_entity.id
_entity.type
_entity.pdbx_description
1 polymer ?
#
loop_
_entity_poly.entity_id
_entity_poly.type
_entity_poly.pdbx_seq_one_letter_code
_entity_poly.pdbx_strand_id
1 'polypeptide(L)'
;MKNRELAHILLVHPPVTSPAAPPWVLANAAGKLSGTGICLEQYDANLDFFLNHFLTSENLTGLMGVIEKRKMQGGYKEVDTYTASLLANLATNHGHWESKIAAVGRSLKILGTEDFYRPGLCMTALKEINDLLALGSLAFYPSRIRWNGFSNPAVRDWTEVGAFLEDQETNPFLSLCQGRLAHRIAHPGLGLLILTVCAPDQLPAALTVARFTKKLRSDLHVALLGHDMLLKDAADYVDSLLPETDLSRLFELVDRLGGSSALEQSAVPDFTGLPLKDYLAPAVVLPFRALSDSRSGLIPPSIFLTILKEQVHDTGADGFLIEDDRLTPAYMAEMAARMAGEQPFFCLGLTCPLDDTAGPENMAAARQAGLRLIQWHDPAGLLEHLTKSLWDVSRAEVWNHVVIPAGPESTLVRGLIRFVGSNPNIAHSWVRRPPHRRLSENKIFFSKIKEGENYNH
;
A
#
# COMPACT_ATOMS: atom_id res chain seq x y z
N MET A 1 20.38 -32.38 -18.88
CA MET A 1 19.82 -31.20 -18.17
C MET A 1 20.12 -29.99 -19.03
N LYS A 2 19.11 -29.36 -19.64
CA LYS A 2 19.32 -28.14 -20.45
C LYS A 2 19.59 -26.98 -19.48
N ASN A 3 20.69 -26.24 -19.69
CA ASN A 3 20.88 -24.90 -19.12
C ASN A 3 19.64 -24.08 -19.44
N ARG A 4 18.73 -23.89 -18.48
CA ARG A 4 17.75 -22.82 -18.53
C ARG A 4 18.45 -21.63 -17.90
N GLU A 5 19.03 -20.77 -18.72
CA GLU A 5 19.35 -19.42 -18.27
C GLU A 5 18.02 -18.78 -17.89
N LEU A 6 17.79 -18.55 -16.59
CA LEU A 6 16.64 -17.79 -16.13
C LEU A 6 16.86 -16.33 -16.54
N ALA A 7 16.49 -16.01 -17.77
CA ALA A 7 16.79 -14.71 -18.34
C ALA A 7 15.85 -13.62 -17.81
N HIS A 8 14.63 -13.97 -17.35
CA HIS A 8 13.62 -12.97 -17.00
C HIS A 8 12.79 -13.37 -15.75
N ILE A 9 12.73 -12.45 -14.77
CA ILE A 9 11.86 -12.46 -13.60
C ILE A 9 10.81 -11.34 -13.73
N LEU A 10 9.54 -11.66 -13.51
CA LEU A 10 8.46 -10.68 -13.39
C LEU A 10 8.04 -10.56 -11.91
N LEU A 11 8.20 -9.38 -11.33
CA LEU A 11 7.67 -9.02 -10.01
C LEU A 11 6.33 -8.33 -10.18
N VAL A 12 5.28 -8.86 -9.55
CA VAL A 12 3.93 -8.29 -9.61
C VAL A 12 3.42 -7.94 -8.23
N HIS A 13 2.94 -6.71 -8.07
CA HIS A 13 2.14 -6.33 -6.91
C HIS A 13 0.65 -6.53 -7.25
N PRO A 14 -0.04 -7.55 -6.69
CA PRO A 14 -1.41 -7.87 -7.07
C PRO A 14 -2.41 -6.77 -6.64
N PRO A 15 -3.61 -6.73 -7.21
CA PRO A 15 -4.64 -5.74 -6.85
C PRO A 15 -5.06 -5.69 -5.38
N VAL A 16 -5.78 -4.59 -5.06
CA VAL A 16 -6.55 -4.27 -3.84
C VAL A 16 -5.79 -3.77 -2.61
N THR A 17 -4.66 -3.11 -2.83
CA THR A 17 -3.99 -2.23 -1.86
C THR A 17 -4.20 -0.76 -2.23
N SER A 18 -3.90 0.18 -1.32
CA SER A 18 -4.05 1.61 -1.60
C SER A 18 -3.20 2.06 -2.80
N PRO A 19 -3.77 2.60 -3.89
CA PRO A 19 -3.02 3.14 -5.04
C PRO A 19 -2.35 4.51 -4.76
N ALA A 20 -2.24 4.92 -3.49
CA ALA A 20 -1.64 6.19 -3.10
C ALA A 20 -0.13 6.10 -2.86
N ALA A 21 0.43 4.90 -2.73
CA ALA A 21 1.85 4.70 -2.46
C ALA A 21 2.40 3.48 -3.21
N PRO A 22 3.66 3.52 -3.66
CA PRO A 22 4.29 2.39 -4.34
C PRO A 22 4.56 1.21 -3.39
N PRO A 23 4.57 -0.03 -3.91
CA PRO A 23 4.72 -1.24 -3.10
C PRO A 23 6.16 -1.47 -2.64
N TRP A 24 6.43 -1.25 -1.35
CA TRP A 24 7.75 -1.48 -0.72
C TRP A 24 8.32 -2.87 -0.99
N VAL A 25 7.54 -3.94 -0.74
CA VAL A 25 8.05 -5.33 -0.82
C VAL A 25 8.54 -5.65 -2.23
N LEU A 26 7.84 -5.12 -3.24
CA LEU A 26 8.23 -5.28 -4.64
C LEU A 26 9.52 -4.51 -4.94
N ALA A 27 9.61 -3.23 -4.58
CA ALA A 27 10.80 -2.42 -4.81
C ALA A 27 12.03 -2.95 -4.03
N ASN A 28 11.82 -3.42 -2.80
CA ASN A 28 12.87 -4.04 -1.99
C ASN A 28 13.37 -5.35 -2.63
N ALA A 29 12.47 -6.22 -3.09
CA ALA A 29 12.89 -7.42 -3.82
C ALA A 29 13.61 -7.07 -5.12
N ALA A 30 13.15 -6.04 -5.83
CA ALA A 30 13.78 -5.56 -7.04
C ALA A 30 15.22 -5.10 -6.80
N GLY A 31 15.43 -4.20 -5.84
CA GLY A 31 16.76 -3.72 -5.50
C GLY A 31 17.72 -4.84 -5.11
N LYS A 32 17.23 -5.84 -4.38
CA LYS A 32 18.00 -7.02 -3.97
C LYS A 32 18.36 -7.96 -5.13
N LEU A 33 17.58 -7.93 -6.21
CA LEU A 33 17.80 -8.72 -7.43
C LEU A 33 18.51 -7.92 -8.54
N SER A 34 18.67 -6.61 -8.39
CA SER A 34 19.39 -5.76 -9.33
C SER A 34 20.89 -6.12 -9.39
N GLY A 35 21.51 -5.96 -10.57
CA GLY A 35 22.95 -6.25 -10.76
C GLY A 35 23.30 -7.72 -11.05
N THR A 36 22.31 -8.60 -11.11
CA THR A 36 22.50 -10.07 -11.19
C THR A 36 22.62 -10.61 -12.62
N GLY A 37 22.60 -9.73 -13.63
CA GLY A 37 22.51 -10.12 -15.04
C GLY A 37 21.14 -10.68 -15.46
N ILE A 38 20.19 -10.74 -14.52
CA ILE A 38 18.81 -11.17 -14.75
C ILE A 38 18.00 -9.99 -15.27
N CYS A 39 17.20 -10.20 -16.32
CA CYS A 39 16.20 -9.23 -16.72
C CYS A 39 15.10 -9.21 -15.66
N LEU A 40 14.89 -8.06 -15.03
CA LEU A 40 13.87 -7.87 -14.02
C LEU A 40 12.80 -6.92 -14.56
N GLU A 41 11.54 -7.33 -14.50
CA GLU A 41 10.40 -6.48 -14.81
C GLU A 41 9.57 -6.27 -13.53
N GLN A 42 9.30 -5.00 -13.22
CA GLN A 42 8.40 -4.60 -12.14
C GLN A 42 7.04 -4.25 -12.73
N TYR A 43 5.96 -4.79 -12.15
CA TYR A 43 4.60 -4.49 -12.58
C TYR A 43 3.65 -4.31 -11.39
N ASP A 44 3.19 -3.08 -11.19
CA ASP A 44 2.16 -2.78 -10.20
C ASP A 44 0.76 -3.04 -10.79
N ALA A 45 0.31 -4.30 -10.69
CA ALA A 45 -1.03 -4.68 -11.11
C ALA A 45 -2.12 -4.05 -10.23
N ASN A 46 -1.80 -3.58 -9.03
CA ASN A 46 -2.73 -2.82 -8.20
C ASN A 46 -3.04 -1.46 -8.79
N LEU A 47 -2.00 -0.70 -9.13
CA LEU A 47 -2.18 0.60 -9.73
C LEU A 47 -2.87 0.48 -11.09
N ASP A 48 -2.45 -0.48 -11.93
CA ASP A 48 -3.09 -0.72 -13.23
C ASP A 48 -4.55 -1.16 -13.07
N PHE A 49 -4.85 -1.99 -12.05
CA PHE A 49 -6.21 -2.38 -11.72
C PHE A 49 -7.08 -1.17 -11.40
N PHE A 50 -6.63 -0.23 -10.56
CA PHE A 50 -7.44 0.94 -10.25
C PHE A 50 -7.55 1.89 -11.44
N LEU A 51 -6.44 2.30 -12.06
CA LEU A 51 -6.43 3.41 -13.00
C LEU A 51 -6.89 3.05 -14.41
N ASN A 52 -6.46 1.89 -14.90
CA ASN A 52 -6.59 1.57 -16.32
C ASN A 52 -7.54 0.40 -16.60
N HIS A 53 -7.88 -0.38 -15.56
CA HIS A 53 -8.81 -1.48 -15.68
C HIS A 53 -10.15 -1.17 -15.01
N PHE A 54 -10.18 -0.83 -13.73
CA PHE A 54 -11.43 -0.80 -12.98
C PHE A 54 -12.11 0.58 -13.01
N LEU A 55 -11.40 1.66 -12.65
CA LEU A 55 -11.95 3.02 -12.55
C LEU A 55 -11.83 3.80 -13.87
N THR A 56 -12.20 3.16 -14.97
CA THR A 56 -12.34 3.83 -16.27
C THR A 56 -13.82 4.06 -16.57
N SER A 57 -14.13 5.16 -17.28
CA SER A 57 -15.51 5.44 -17.68
C SER A 57 -16.09 4.28 -18.50
N GLU A 58 -15.30 3.72 -19.42
CA GLU A 58 -15.70 2.60 -20.27
C GLU A 58 -16.06 1.36 -19.43
N ASN A 59 -15.18 0.92 -18.54
CA ASN A 59 -15.43 -0.30 -17.77
C ASN A 59 -16.55 -0.10 -16.76
N LEU A 60 -16.64 1.04 -16.08
CA LEU A 60 -17.74 1.33 -15.17
C LEU A 60 -19.11 1.36 -15.88
N THR A 61 -19.18 1.92 -17.09
CA THR A 61 -20.40 1.83 -17.94
C THR A 61 -20.71 0.39 -18.30
N GLY A 62 -19.72 -0.42 -18.65
CA GLY A 62 -19.89 -1.86 -18.89
C GLY A 62 -20.44 -2.60 -17.65
N LEU A 63 -19.93 -2.28 -16.46
CA LEU A 63 -20.37 -2.87 -15.19
C LEU A 63 -21.83 -2.52 -14.87
N MET A 64 -22.33 -1.34 -15.25
CA MET A 64 -23.77 -1.03 -15.13
C MET A 64 -24.63 -2.02 -15.92
N GLY A 65 -24.22 -2.37 -17.15
CA GLY A 65 -24.92 -3.38 -17.94
C GLY A 65 -24.92 -4.76 -17.29
N VAL A 66 -23.81 -5.14 -16.64
CA VAL A 66 -23.71 -6.39 -15.86
C VAL A 66 -24.67 -6.38 -14.67
N ILE A 67 -24.78 -5.25 -13.95
CA ILE A 67 -25.67 -5.09 -12.80
C ILE A 67 -27.14 -5.24 -13.22
N GLU A 68 -27.54 -4.58 -14.31
CA GLU A 68 -28.90 -4.69 -14.87
C GLU A 68 -29.24 -6.14 -15.25
N LYS A 69 -28.34 -6.80 -15.98
CA LYS A 69 -28.52 -8.20 -16.37
C LYS A 69 -28.67 -9.10 -15.14
N ARG A 70 -27.79 -8.95 -14.14
CA ARG A 70 -27.83 -9.73 -12.89
C ARG A 70 -29.12 -9.48 -12.10
N LYS A 71 -29.61 -8.24 -12.08
CA LYS A 71 -30.89 -7.89 -11.44
C LYS A 71 -32.06 -8.61 -12.11
N MET A 72 -32.12 -8.64 -13.44
CA MET A 72 -33.15 -9.37 -14.20
C MET A 72 -33.11 -10.88 -13.94
N GLN A 73 -31.93 -11.43 -13.68
CA GLN A 73 -31.74 -12.84 -13.34
C GLN A 73 -32.00 -13.16 -11.86
N GLY A 74 -32.33 -12.16 -11.05
CA GLY A 74 -32.56 -12.34 -9.62
C GLY A 74 -31.28 -12.65 -8.83
N GLY A 75 -30.13 -12.11 -9.23
CA GLY A 75 -28.84 -12.31 -8.56
C GLY A 75 -28.69 -11.59 -7.20
N TYR A 76 -29.74 -10.88 -6.73
CA TYR A 76 -29.74 -10.08 -5.50
C TYR A 76 -30.84 -10.50 -4.50
N LYS A 77 -31.12 -11.81 -4.38
CA LYS A 77 -32.23 -12.32 -3.54
C LYS A 77 -32.04 -12.12 -2.03
N GLU A 78 -30.81 -12.27 -1.55
CA GLU A 78 -30.45 -12.14 -0.13
C GLU A 78 -29.31 -11.12 0.02
N VAL A 79 -29.69 -9.84 -0.07
CA VAL A 79 -28.75 -8.72 0.07
C VAL A 79 -28.88 -8.09 1.45
N ASP A 80 -27.75 -7.64 1.99
CA ASP A 80 -27.75 -6.83 3.20
C ASP A 80 -28.35 -5.43 2.97
N THR A 81 -28.66 -4.72 4.05
CA THR A 81 -29.29 -3.40 4.02
C THR A 81 -28.51 -2.37 3.21
N TYR A 82 -27.17 -2.41 3.26
CA TYR A 82 -26.34 -1.47 2.50
C TYR A 82 -26.44 -1.74 0.99
N THR A 83 -26.33 -3.00 0.59
CA THR A 83 -26.46 -3.41 -0.82
C THR A 83 -27.86 -3.11 -1.37
N ALA A 84 -28.92 -3.37 -0.57
CA ALA A 84 -30.29 -3.04 -0.94
C ALA A 84 -30.48 -1.52 -1.15
N SER A 85 -29.93 -0.70 -0.24
CA SER A 85 -29.97 0.76 -0.35
C SER A 85 -29.23 1.26 -1.60
N LEU A 86 -28.06 0.69 -1.92
CA LEU A 86 -27.29 1.04 -3.11
C LEU A 86 -28.05 0.70 -4.40
N LEU A 87 -28.67 -0.49 -4.48
CA LEU A 87 -29.50 -0.89 -5.63
C LEU A 87 -30.72 0.02 -5.80
N ALA A 88 -31.38 0.41 -4.70
CA ALA A 88 -32.49 1.36 -4.72
C ALA A 88 -32.04 2.76 -5.18
N ASN A 89 -30.88 3.22 -4.70
CA ASN A 89 -30.29 4.49 -5.12
C ASN A 89 -29.92 4.49 -6.61
N LEU A 90 -29.32 3.42 -7.10
CA LEU A 90 -28.99 3.24 -8.51
C LEU A 90 -30.24 3.29 -9.41
N ALA A 91 -31.32 2.60 -9.00
CA ALA A 91 -32.58 2.58 -9.74
C ALA A 91 -33.28 3.96 -9.78
N THR A 92 -33.13 4.77 -8.72
CA THR A 92 -33.79 6.08 -8.61
C THR A 92 -32.95 7.23 -9.17
N ASN A 93 -31.63 7.09 -9.22
CA ASN A 93 -30.69 8.17 -9.57
C ASN A 93 -29.75 7.76 -10.72
N HIS A 94 -30.25 7.05 -11.74
CA HIS A 94 -29.43 6.53 -12.84
C HIS A 94 -28.53 7.61 -13.50
N GLY A 95 -29.10 8.76 -13.88
CA GLY A 95 -28.34 9.85 -14.51
C GLY A 95 -27.25 10.45 -13.62
N HIS A 96 -27.42 10.39 -12.29
CA HIS A 96 -26.38 10.80 -11.33
C HIS A 96 -25.19 9.83 -11.35
N TRP A 97 -25.45 8.52 -11.45
CA TRP A 97 -24.41 7.52 -11.57
C TRP A 97 -23.67 7.62 -12.90
N GLU A 98 -24.37 7.83 -14.02
CA GLU A 98 -23.74 8.10 -15.32
C GLU A 98 -22.83 9.33 -15.26
N SER A 99 -23.28 10.40 -14.61
CA SER A 99 -22.48 11.62 -14.43
C SER A 99 -21.22 11.36 -13.60
N LYS A 100 -21.32 10.56 -12.53
CA LYS A 100 -20.16 10.15 -11.72
C LYS A 100 -19.18 9.30 -12.51
N ILE A 101 -19.67 8.36 -13.31
CA ILE A 101 -18.84 7.51 -14.17
C ILE A 101 -18.07 8.36 -15.18
N ALA A 102 -18.75 9.30 -15.84
CA ALA A 102 -18.12 10.22 -16.77
C ALA A 102 -17.07 11.13 -16.08
N ALA A 103 -17.24 11.41 -14.79
CA ALA A 103 -16.34 12.25 -14.00
C ALA A 103 -15.17 11.50 -13.35
N VAL A 104 -15.10 10.16 -13.41
CA VAL A 104 -14.12 9.36 -12.64
C VAL A 104 -12.67 9.80 -12.85
N GLY A 105 -12.27 10.11 -14.08
CA GLY A 105 -10.91 10.57 -14.39
C GLY A 105 -10.58 11.91 -13.72
N ARG A 106 -11.57 12.78 -13.54
CA ARG A 106 -11.39 14.04 -12.79
C ARG A 106 -11.20 13.77 -11.30
N SER A 107 -12.00 12.87 -10.72
CA SER A 107 -11.90 12.50 -9.31
C SER A 107 -10.53 11.86 -9.01
N LEU A 108 -10.04 10.98 -9.88
CA LEU A 108 -8.68 10.42 -9.79
C LEU A 108 -7.61 11.51 -9.89
N LYS A 109 -7.73 12.42 -10.86
CA LYS A 109 -6.78 13.53 -11.04
C LYS A 109 -6.70 14.46 -9.83
N ILE A 110 -7.81 14.71 -9.14
CA ILE A 110 -7.79 15.51 -7.89
C ILE A 110 -6.85 14.88 -6.86
N LEU A 111 -6.80 13.55 -6.76
CA LEU A 111 -5.95 12.87 -5.78
C LEU A 111 -4.47 12.89 -6.14
N GLY A 112 -4.14 12.91 -7.44
CA GLY A 112 -2.77 12.98 -7.95
C GLY A 112 -2.24 14.39 -8.19
N THR A 113 -2.94 15.44 -7.75
CA THR A 113 -2.54 16.84 -8.01
C THR A 113 -2.73 17.71 -6.79
N GLU A 114 -2.25 18.96 -6.86
CA GLU A 114 -2.38 19.98 -5.83
C GLU A 114 -3.82 20.24 -5.35
N ASP A 115 -4.83 19.92 -6.15
CA ASP A 115 -6.24 20.00 -5.71
C ASP A 115 -6.53 19.04 -4.54
N PHE A 116 -5.71 18.02 -4.34
CA PHE A 116 -5.73 17.15 -3.15
C PHE A 116 -5.65 17.95 -1.84
N TYR A 117 -4.87 19.04 -1.82
CA TYR A 117 -4.70 19.88 -0.64
C TYR A 117 -5.92 20.75 -0.32
N ARG A 118 -6.95 20.73 -1.18
CA ARG A 118 -8.22 21.45 -0.96
C ARG A 118 -9.22 20.49 -0.33
N PRO A 119 -9.49 20.56 1.00
CA PRO A 119 -10.20 19.50 1.71
C PRO A 119 -11.56 19.16 1.10
N GLY A 120 -12.32 20.16 0.65
CA GLY A 120 -13.61 19.95 0.00
C GLY A 120 -13.53 19.16 -1.31
N LEU A 121 -12.50 19.40 -2.13
CA LEU A 121 -12.29 18.67 -3.37
C LEU A 121 -11.82 17.24 -3.10
N CYS A 122 -10.84 17.06 -2.24
CA CYS A 122 -10.31 15.76 -1.87
C CYS A 122 -11.40 14.84 -1.28
N MET A 123 -12.18 15.35 -0.32
CA MET A 123 -13.27 14.58 0.29
C MET A 123 -14.36 14.21 -0.74
N THR A 124 -14.68 15.11 -1.67
CA THR A 124 -15.63 14.84 -2.75
C THR A 124 -15.10 13.74 -3.69
N ALA A 125 -13.86 13.86 -4.15
CA ALA A 125 -13.23 12.88 -5.01
C ALA A 125 -13.13 11.49 -4.36
N LEU A 126 -12.71 11.43 -3.09
CA LEU A 126 -12.66 10.18 -2.33
C LEU A 126 -14.04 9.54 -2.19
N LYS A 127 -15.08 10.35 -1.92
CA LYS A 127 -16.46 9.85 -1.82
C LYS A 127 -16.92 9.29 -3.17
N GLU A 128 -16.69 10.01 -4.26
CA GLU A 128 -17.05 9.57 -5.61
C GLU A 128 -16.37 8.26 -5.99
N ILE A 129 -15.07 8.14 -5.73
CA ILE A 129 -14.35 6.90 -6.00
C ILE A 129 -14.90 5.75 -5.16
N ASN A 130 -15.17 5.96 -3.86
CA ASN A 130 -15.77 4.92 -3.02
C ASN A 130 -17.17 4.52 -3.50
N ASP A 131 -17.98 5.48 -3.95
CA ASP A 131 -19.30 5.21 -4.54
C ASP A 131 -19.15 4.35 -5.82
N LEU A 132 -18.16 4.63 -6.68
CA LEU A 132 -17.89 3.87 -7.91
C LEU A 132 -17.32 2.46 -7.63
N LEU A 133 -16.49 2.31 -6.60
CA LEU A 133 -16.04 0.99 -6.14
C LEU A 133 -17.20 0.15 -5.60
N ALA A 134 -18.14 0.79 -4.89
CA ALA A 134 -19.36 0.14 -4.42
C ALA A 134 -20.28 -0.25 -5.59
N LEU A 135 -20.41 0.61 -6.61
CA LEU A 135 -21.13 0.28 -7.85
C LEU A 135 -20.51 -0.96 -8.52
N GLY A 136 -19.20 -0.95 -8.75
CA GLY A 136 -18.53 -2.08 -9.40
C GLY A 136 -18.60 -3.36 -8.56
N SER A 137 -18.64 -3.27 -7.23
CA SER A 137 -18.90 -4.43 -6.35
C SER A 137 -20.24 -5.10 -6.62
N LEU A 138 -21.28 -4.37 -7.03
CA LEU A 138 -22.57 -4.97 -7.41
C LEU A 138 -22.43 -5.90 -8.62
N ALA A 139 -21.60 -5.51 -9.61
CA ALA A 139 -21.39 -6.32 -10.80
C ALA A 139 -20.76 -7.69 -10.49
N PHE A 140 -19.96 -7.76 -9.42
CA PHE A 140 -19.28 -8.96 -8.93
C PHE A 140 -19.88 -9.52 -7.63
N TYR A 141 -21.12 -9.15 -7.28
CA TYR A 141 -21.75 -9.56 -6.02
C TYR A 141 -21.68 -11.09 -5.82
N PRO A 142 -21.28 -11.59 -4.63
CA PRO A 142 -21.15 -10.87 -3.36
C PRO A 142 -19.75 -10.32 -3.06
N SER A 143 -18.84 -10.28 -4.03
CA SER A 143 -17.52 -9.65 -3.86
C SER A 143 -17.64 -8.15 -3.58
N ARG A 144 -16.81 -7.66 -2.66
CA ARG A 144 -16.70 -6.23 -2.32
C ARG A 144 -15.29 -5.75 -2.60
N ILE A 145 -15.20 -4.74 -3.46
CA ILE A 145 -13.97 -4.06 -3.81
C ILE A 145 -13.97 -2.73 -3.06
N ARG A 146 -12.89 -2.46 -2.34
CA ARG A 146 -12.68 -1.23 -1.58
C ARG A 146 -11.33 -0.64 -1.96
N TRP A 147 -11.15 0.65 -1.66
CA TRP A 147 -9.93 1.37 -1.96
C TRP A 147 -8.66 0.67 -1.44
N ASN A 148 -8.75 0.04 -0.28
CA ASN A 148 -7.64 -0.69 0.33
C ASN A 148 -8.15 -2.02 0.88
N GLY A 149 -8.79 -2.83 0.04
CA GLY A 149 -9.14 -4.19 0.40
C GLY A 149 -10.21 -4.82 -0.47
N PHE A 150 -10.40 -6.11 -0.25
CA PHE A 150 -11.34 -6.96 -0.94
C PHE A 150 -11.94 -7.97 0.04
N SER A 151 -13.16 -8.41 -0.21
CA SER A 151 -13.75 -9.54 0.51
C SER A 151 -14.80 -10.21 -0.34
N ASN A 152 -14.88 -11.54 -0.28
CA ASN A 152 -16.00 -12.30 -0.80
C ASN A 152 -16.49 -13.26 0.30
N PRO A 153 -17.77 -13.19 0.72
CA PRO A 153 -18.29 -14.00 1.81
C PRO A 153 -18.39 -15.51 1.49
N ALA A 154 -18.20 -15.90 0.23
CA ALA A 154 -18.08 -17.27 -0.21
C ALA A 154 -16.63 -17.80 -0.13
N VAL A 155 -15.67 -16.98 0.33
CA VAL A 155 -14.28 -17.40 0.61
C VAL A 155 -14.01 -17.19 2.10
N ARG A 156 -14.39 -18.18 2.89
CA ARG A 156 -14.28 -18.18 4.36
C ARG A 156 -13.02 -18.88 4.84
N ASP A 157 -12.58 -19.89 4.08
CA ASP A 157 -11.37 -20.64 4.32
C ASP A 157 -10.73 -21.11 3.00
N TRP A 158 -9.58 -21.79 3.13
CA TRP A 158 -8.79 -22.27 2.00
C TRP A 158 -9.50 -23.31 1.13
N THR A 159 -10.50 -24.03 1.64
CA THR A 159 -11.23 -25.02 0.83
C THR A 159 -12.11 -24.37 -0.24
N GLU A 160 -12.59 -23.16 0.04
CA GLU A 160 -13.47 -22.40 -0.86
C GLU A 160 -12.68 -21.53 -1.86
N VAL A 161 -11.41 -21.25 -1.59
CA VAL A 161 -10.54 -20.43 -2.47
C VAL A 161 -10.53 -20.97 -3.89
N GLY A 162 -10.36 -22.29 -4.06
CA GLY A 162 -10.25 -22.91 -5.39
C GLY A 162 -11.45 -22.66 -6.29
N ALA A 163 -12.67 -22.63 -5.74
CA ALA A 163 -13.88 -22.33 -6.48
C ALA A 163 -13.92 -20.86 -6.92
N PHE A 164 -13.52 -19.94 -6.04
CA PHE A 164 -13.46 -18.50 -6.35
C PHE A 164 -12.43 -18.16 -7.45
N LEU A 165 -11.27 -18.84 -7.49
CA LEU A 165 -10.23 -18.53 -8.47
C LEU A 165 -10.68 -18.72 -9.94
N GLU A 166 -11.74 -19.49 -10.15
CA GLU A 166 -12.27 -19.82 -11.48
C GLU A 166 -13.62 -19.16 -11.78
N ASP A 167 -14.21 -18.49 -10.78
CA ASP A 167 -15.54 -17.92 -10.88
C ASP A 167 -15.53 -16.59 -11.66
N GLN A 168 -15.90 -16.65 -12.93
CA GLN A 168 -15.99 -15.46 -13.81
C GLN A 168 -17.06 -14.46 -13.38
N GLU A 169 -18.05 -14.87 -12.58
CA GLU A 169 -19.14 -14.00 -12.16
C GLU A 169 -18.78 -13.19 -10.91
N THR A 170 -18.02 -13.75 -9.99
CA THR A 170 -17.71 -13.09 -8.71
C THR A 170 -16.25 -12.66 -8.56
N ASN A 171 -15.32 -13.16 -9.39
CA ASN A 171 -13.91 -12.80 -9.32
C ASN A 171 -13.57 -11.64 -10.28
N PRO A 172 -13.35 -10.41 -9.78
CA PRO A 172 -13.05 -9.26 -10.62
C PRO A 172 -11.66 -9.30 -11.27
N PHE A 173 -10.75 -10.14 -10.76
CA PHE A 173 -9.33 -10.13 -11.16
C PHE A 173 -9.05 -10.94 -12.42
N LEU A 174 -9.97 -11.84 -12.83
CA LEU A 174 -9.80 -12.65 -14.04
C LEU A 174 -9.71 -11.80 -15.30
N SER A 175 -10.54 -10.76 -15.40
CA SER A 175 -10.53 -9.83 -16.54
C SER A 175 -9.24 -9.04 -16.63
N LEU A 176 -8.67 -8.63 -15.48
CA LEU A 176 -7.35 -8.00 -15.42
C LEU A 176 -6.26 -8.97 -15.90
N CYS A 177 -6.31 -10.23 -15.46
CA CYS A 177 -5.34 -11.24 -15.87
C CYS A 177 -5.33 -11.42 -17.40
N GLN A 178 -6.52 -11.56 -17.99
CA GLN A 178 -6.69 -11.71 -19.43
C GLN A 178 -6.24 -10.48 -20.21
N GLY A 179 -6.66 -9.28 -19.79
CA GLY A 179 -6.41 -8.05 -20.54
C GLY A 179 -5.01 -7.47 -20.36
N ARG A 180 -4.38 -7.68 -19.21
CA ARG A 180 -3.18 -6.93 -18.81
C ARG A 180 -1.97 -7.79 -18.43
N LEU A 181 -2.18 -9.00 -17.89
CA LEU A 181 -1.06 -9.88 -17.50
C LEU A 181 -0.73 -10.96 -18.54
N ALA A 182 -1.70 -11.38 -19.36
CA ALA A 182 -1.54 -12.50 -20.28
C ALA A 182 -0.32 -12.36 -21.20
N HIS A 183 -0.10 -11.17 -21.78
CA HIS A 183 1.03 -10.93 -22.68
C HIS A 183 2.39 -10.98 -21.97
N ARG A 184 2.47 -10.50 -20.71
CA ARG A 184 3.69 -10.55 -19.88
C ARG A 184 4.03 -11.99 -19.51
N ILE A 185 3.01 -12.76 -19.11
CA ILE A 185 3.15 -14.17 -18.75
C ILE A 185 3.55 -15.01 -19.97
N ALA A 186 3.00 -14.71 -21.14
CA ALA A 186 3.31 -15.41 -22.39
C ALA A 186 4.73 -15.15 -22.92
N HIS A 187 5.49 -14.22 -22.32
CA HIS A 187 6.86 -13.93 -22.75
C HIS A 187 7.74 -15.20 -22.67
N PRO A 188 8.34 -15.66 -23.79
CA PRO A 188 9.05 -16.95 -23.84
C PRO A 188 10.23 -17.06 -22.87
N GLY A 189 10.90 -15.94 -22.58
CA GLY A 189 12.03 -15.88 -21.65
C GLY A 189 11.65 -15.83 -20.17
N LEU A 190 10.36 -15.64 -19.84
CA LEU A 190 9.93 -15.55 -18.44
C LEU A 190 10.09 -16.91 -17.76
N GLY A 191 10.96 -16.96 -16.74
CA GLY A 191 11.28 -18.17 -15.99
C GLY A 191 10.69 -18.20 -14.58
N LEU A 192 10.41 -17.04 -14.01
CA LEU A 192 9.90 -16.89 -12.64
C LEU A 192 8.94 -15.70 -12.55
N LEU A 193 7.76 -15.95 -11.97
CA LEU A 193 6.79 -14.93 -11.56
C LEU A 193 6.78 -14.85 -10.04
N ILE A 194 6.98 -13.66 -9.48
CA ILE A 194 6.90 -13.42 -8.03
C ILE A 194 5.74 -12.46 -7.76
N LEU A 195 4.82 -12.89 -6.90
CA LEU A 195 3.66 -12.11 -6.51
C LEU A 195 3.86 -11.58 -5.08
N THR A 196 3.93 -10.26 -4.90
CA THR A 196 4.18 -9.66 -3.58
C THR A 196 2.88 -9.42 -2.82
N VAL A 197 2.70 -10.06 -1.66
CA VAL A 197 1.48 -9.98 -0.85
C VAL A 197 1.77 -9.24 0.45
N CYS A 198 1.12 -8.09 0.63
CA CYS A 198 1.30 -7.19 1.78
C CYS A 198 0.12 -7.22 2.76
N ALA A 199 -1.03 -7.79 2.37
CA ALA A 199 -2.24 -7.83 3.20
C ALA A 199 -3.08 -9.10 2.92
N PRO A 200 -3.87 -9.59 3.90
CA PRO A 200 -4.74 -10.76 3.69
C PRO A 200 -5.74 -10.55 2.55
N ASP A 201 -6.33 -9.35 2.46
CA ASP A 201 -7.32 -8.96 1.45
C ASP A 201 -6.77 -9.07 0.01
N GLN A 202 -5.44 -9.08 -0.18
CA GLN A 202 -4.76 -9.17 -1.48
C GLN A 202 -4.57 -10.64 -1.94
N LEU A 203 -4.69 -11.62 -1.05
CA LEU A 203 -4.50 -13.04 -1.38
C LEU A 203 -5.42 -13.52 -2.51
N PRO A 204 -6.74 -13.23 -2.53
CA PRO A 204 -7.61 -13.68 -3.62
C PRO A 204 -7.14 -13.19 -4.99
N ALA A 205 -6.63 -11.97 -5.08
CA ALA A 205 -6.08 -11.42 -6.31
C ALA A 205 -4.76 -12.11 -6.71
N ALA A 206 -3.84 -12.28 -5.75
CA ALA A 206 -2.57 -12.98 -5.97
C ALA A 206 -2.78 -14.41 -6.46
N LEU A 207 -3.65 -15.17 -5.80
CA LEU A 207 -3.94 -16.57 -6.15
C LEU A 207 -4.68 -16.68 -7.48
N THR A 208 -5.50 -15.69 -7.85
CA THR A 208 -6.11 -15.63 -9.17
C THR A 208 -5.05 -15.49 -10.26
N VAL A 209 -4.07 -14.60 -10.05
CA VAL A 209 -2.94 -14.43 -10.97
C VAL A 209 -2.11 -15.73 -11.05
N ALA A 210 -1.81 -16.36 -9.91
CA ALA A 210 -1.07 -17.62 -9.87
C ALA A 210 -1.77 -18.73 -10.66
N ARG A 211 -3.08 -18.93 -10.41
CA ARG A 211 -3.89 -19.94 -11.09
C ARG A 211 -4.00 -19.67 -12.59
N PHE A 212 -4.26 -18.42 -12.97
CA PHE A 212 -4.28 -17.99 -14.37
C PHE A 212 -2.94 -18.26 -15.05
N THR A 213 -1.84 -17.94 -14.37
CA THR A 213 -0.49 -18.19 -14.85
C THR A 213 -0.26 -19.67 -15.12
N LYS A 214 -0.60 -20.55 -14.17
CA LYS A 214 -0.44 -22.00 -14.33
C LYS A 214 -1.30 -22.59 -15.46
N LYS A 215 -2.45 -21.98 -15.77
CA LYS A 215 -3.27 -22.37 -16.93
C LYS A 215 -2.64 -21.95 -18.25
N LEU A 216 -2.06 -20.76 -18.31
CA LEU A 216 -1.45 -20.22 -19.52
C LEU A 216 -0.06 -20.86 -19.78
N ARG A 217 0.71 -21.06 -18.72
CA ARG A 217 2.05 -21.65 -18.70
C ARG A 217 2.24 -22.51 -17.45
N SER A 218 1.99 -23.81 -17.61
CA SER A 218 2.17 -24.78 -16.53
C SER A 218 3.63 -24.98 -16.11
N ASP A 219 4.57 -24.62 -17.00
CA ASP A 219 6.01 -24.74 -16.78
C ASP A 219 6.65 -23.55 -16.03
N LEU A 220 5.92 -22.43 -15.91
CA LEU A 220 6.40 -21.23 -15.25
C LEU A 220 6.36 -21.42 -13.72
N HIS A 221 7.48 -21.09 -13.06
CA HIS A 221 7.55 -21.09 -11.60
C HIS A 221 6.86 -19.84 -11.04
N VAL A 222 5.95 -20.02 -10.09
CA VAL A 222 5.20 -18.95 -9.43
C VAL A 222 5.53 -18.98 -7.94
N ALA A 223 5.96 -17.84 -7.41
CA ALA A 223 6.25 -17.66 -5.99
C ALA A 223 5.37 -16.56 -5.37
N LEU A 224 5.03 -16.73 -4.08
CA LEU A 224 4.47 -15.65 -3.27
C LEU A 224 5.54 -15.09 -2.34
N LEU A 225 5.71 -13.77 -2.32
CA LEU A 225 6.62 -13.06 -1.44
C LEU A 225 5.83 -12.17 -0.47
N GLY A 226 6.03 -12.31 0.83
CA GLY A 226 5.31 -11.54 1.83
C GLY A 226 5.48 -12.06 3.25
N HIS A 227 4.71 -11.53 4.20
CA HIS A 227 4.79 -11.91 5.60
C HIS A 227 4.37 -13.38 5.84
N ASP A 228 5.11 -14.12 6.67
CA ASP A 228 4.90 -15.56 6.94
C ASP A 228 3.44 -15.94 7.24
N MET A 229 2.81 -15.19 8.13
CA MET A 229 1.42 -15.39 8.53
C MET A 229 0.39 -15.26 7.39
N LEU A 230 0.70 -14.48 6.34
CA LEU A 230 -0.16 -14.32 5.16
C LEU A 230 0.03 -15.48 4.18
N LEU A 231 1.26 -15.95 4.05
CA LEU A 231 1.64 -17.02 3.13
C LEU A 231 1.26 -18.40 3.66
N LYS A 232 1.01 -18.50 4.96
CA LYS A 232 0.56 -19.71 5.62
C LYS A 232 -0.65 -20.29 4.88
N ASP A 233 -0.56 -21.58 4.56
CA ASP A 233 -1.57 -22.37 3.84
C ASP A 233 -1.77 -22.04 2.34
N ALA A 234 -0.97 -21.13 1.76
CA ALA A 234 -0.99 -20.86 0.31
C ALA A 234 -0.16 -21.87 -0.52
N ALA A 235 0.48 -22.85 0.12
CA ALA A 235 1.45 -23.76 -0.50
C ALA A 235 0.86 -24.62 -1.63
N ASP A 236 -0.44 -24.92 -1.59
CA ASP A 236 -1.11 -25.73 -2.62
C ASP A 236 -1.41 -24.94 -3.90
N TYR A 237 -1.21 -23.62 -3.90
CA TYR A 237 -1.58 -22.74 -5.01
C TYR A 237 -0.38 -22.19 -5.79
N VAL A 238 0.84 -22.32 -5.25
CA VAL A 238 2.08 -21.78 -5.85
C VAL A 238 3.25 -22.73 -5.64
N ASP A 239 4.32 -22.55 -6.42
CA ASP A 239 5.48 -23.45 -6.36
C ASP A 239 6.44 -23.11 -5.21
N SER A 240 6.41 -21.87 -4.69
CA SER A 240 7.26 -21.44 -3.58
C SER A 240 6.65 -20.32 -2.75
N LEU A 241 6.89 -20.38 -1.44
CA LEU A 241 6.56 -19.32 -0.49
C LEU A 241 7.86 -18.68 0.00
N LEU A 242 7.95 -17.37 -0.12
CA LEU A 242 9.13 -16.56 0.18
C LEU A 242 8.77 -15.59 1.32
N PRO A 243 9.23 -15.83 2.55
CA PRO A 243 9.07 -14.87 3.63
C PRO A 243 9.80 -13.57 3.32
N GLU A 244 9.14 -12.42 3.45
CA GLU A 244 9.80 -11.11 3.28
C GLU A 244 10.86 -10.82 4.36
N THR A 245 10.76 -11.52 5.49
CA THR A 245 11.70 -11.48 6.62
C THR A 245 12.98 -12.27 6.38
N ASP A 246 13.00 -13.15 5.38
CA ASP A 246 14.10 -14.06 5.05
C ASP A 246 14.31 -14.13 3.53
N LEU A 247 14.94 -13.09 2.99
CA LEU A 247 15.23 -13.00 1.55
C LEU A 247 16.29 -14.00 1.08
N SER A 248 16.95 -14.75 1.96
CA SER A 248 17.88 -15.80 1.51
C SER A 248 17.17 -16.84 0.65
N ARG A 249 15.89 -17.14 0.95
CA ARG A 249 15.07 -18.07 0.16
C ARG A 249 14.76 -17.56 -1.24
N LEU A 250 14.63 -16.25 -1.41
CA LEU A 250 14.49 -15.64 -2.73
C LEU A 250 15.75 -15.89 -3.54
N PHE A 251 16.92 -15.66 -2.96
CA PHE A 251 18.20 -15.88 -3.61
C PHE A 251 18.45 -17.35 -3.95
N GLU A 252 18.20 -18.26 -3.00
CA GLU A 252 18.28 -19.71 -3.24
C GLU A 252 17.37 -20.16 -4.38
N LEU A 253 16.16 -19.61 -4.46
CA LEU A 253 15.24 -19.88 -5.57
C LEU A 253 15.80 -19.40 -6.90
N VAL A 254 16.31 -18.17 -6.94
CA VAL A 254 16.89 -17.57 -8.15
C VAL A 254 18.11 -18.36 -8.61
N ASP A 255 19.04 -18.69 -7.70
CA ASP A 255 20.21 -19.51 -8.01
C ASP A 255 19.84 -20.90 -8.52
N ARG A 256 18.83 -21.54 -7.91
CA ARG A 256 18.34 -22.85 -8.33
C ARG A 256 17.76 -22.84 -9.74
N LEU A 257 17.11 -21.74 -10.14
CA LEU A 257 16.46 -21.64 -11.43
C LEU A 257 17.37 -21.06 -12.53
N GLY A 258 18.32 -20.19 -12.19
CA GLY A 258 19.18 -19.46 -13.13
C GLY A 258 20.63 -19.95 -13.22
N GLY A 259 21.10 -20.77 -12.27
CA GLY A 259 22.52 -21.09 -12.10
C GLY A 259 23.23 -19.99 -11.32
N SER A 260 24.17 -20.35 -10.42
CA SER A 260 24.82 -19.40 -9.50
C SER A 260 25.31 -18.14 -10.19
N SER A 261 24.71 -17.00 -9.84
CA SER A 261 25.25 -15.68 -10.11
C SER A 261 25.73 -15.10 -8.79
N ALA A 262 26.92 -14.50 -8.77
CA ALA A 262 27.35 -13.76 -7.59
C ALA A 262 26.43 -12.55 -7.45
N LEU A 263 25.44 -12.64 -6.55
CA LEU A 263 24.46 -11.59 -6.32
C LEU A 263 25.19 -10.40 -5.66
N GLU A 264 25.38 -9.31 -6.40
CA GLU A 264 25.72 -8.03 -5.79
C GLU A 264 24.49 -7.49 -5.08
N GLN A 265 24.49 -7.62 -3.76
CA GLN A 265 23.36 -7.21 -2.94
C GLN A 265 23.33 -5.67 -2.87
N SER A 266 22.44 -5.04 -3.63
CA SER A 266 22.08 -3.65 -3.30
C SER A 266 21.37 -3.65 -1.94
N ALA A 267 21.79 -2.75 -1.06
CA ALA A 267 21.07 -2.49 0.19
C ALA A 267 19.77 -1.72 -0.06
N VAL A 268 19.61 -1.09 -1.22
CA VAL A 268 18.60 -0.05 -1.44
C VAL A 268 17.43 -0.60 -2.28
N PRO A 269 16.17 -0.29 -1.94
CA PRO A 269 15.03 -0.63 -2.77
C PRO A 269 15.10 0.06 -4.15
N ASP A 270 14.65 -0.65 -5.19
CA ASP A 270 14.61 -0.14 -6.56
C ASP A 270 13.16 0.15 -6.98
N PHE A 271 12.80 1.44 -6.99
CA PHE A 271 11.49 1.92 -7.45
C PHE A 271 11.49 2.35 -8.92
N THR A 272 12.62 2.29 -9.63
CA THR A 272 12.76 2.89 -10.97
C THR A 272 11.90 2.22 -12.03
N GLY A 273 11.52 0.95 -11.81
CA GLY A 273 10.59 0.21 -12.67
C GLY A 273 9.11 0.53 -12.45
N LEU A 274 8.76 1.39 -11.48
CA LEU A 274 7.38 1.72 -11.14
C LEU A 274 6.96 3.08 -11.71
N PRO A 275 5.67 3.25 -12.08
CA PRO A 275 5.15 4.50 -12.62
C PRO A 275 4.86 5.51 -11.48
N LEU A 276 5.91 6.03 -10.84
CA LEU A 276 5.80 6.80 -9.59
C LEU A 276 4.90 8.04 -9.66
N LYS A 277 4.73 8.62 -10.86
CA LYS A 277 3.88 9.80 -11.09
C LYS A 277 2.38 9.48 -11.23
N ASP A 278 2.04 8.20 -11.39
CA ASP A 278 0.66 7.77 -11.60
C ASP A 278 -0.04 7.42 -10.28
N TYR A 279 0.70 7.28 -9.18
CA TYR A 279 0.11 7.04 -7.86
C TYR A 279 -0.82 8.20 -7.46
N LEU A 280 -1.90 7.86 -6.77
CA LEU A 280 -2.98 8.79 -6.39
C LEU A 280 -2.59 9.61 -5.15
N ALA A 281 -1.52 10.37 -5.33
CA ALA A 281 -0.94 11.29 -4.39
C ALA A 281 -0.35 12.51 -5.13
N PRO A 282 -0.45 13.74 -4.58
CA PRO A 282 0.09 14.95 -5.21
C PRO A 282 1.63 14.99 -5.27
N ALA A 283 2.31 14.18 -4.47
CA ALA A 283 3.75 14.15 -4.30
C ALA A 283 4.24 12.71 -4.24
N VAL A 284 5.43 12.45 -4.76
CA VAL A 284 6.05 11.11 -4.76
C VAL A 284 6.63 10.86 -3.37
N VAL A 285 5.88 10.14 -2.54
CA VAL A 285 6.37 9.66 -1.25
C VAL A 285 6.68 8.18 -1.35
N LEU A 286 7.93 7.84 -1.07
CA LEU A 286 8.35 6.45 -1.02
C LEU A 286 8.18 5.89 0.40
N PRO A 287 7.59 4.69 0.56
CA PRO A 287 7.68 4.00 1.84
C PRO A 287 9.14 3.61 2.08
N PHE A 288 9.55 3.61 3.34
CA PHE A 288 10.83 3.06 3.76
C PHE A 288 10.63 2.13 4.94
N ARG A 289 10.95 0.84 4.79
CA ARG A 289 10.97 -0.10 5.92
C ARG A 289 12.39 -0.49 6.20
N ALA A 290 12.71 -0.73 7.47
CA ALA A 290 14.02 -1.27 7.78
C ALA A 290 14.25 -2.59 7.04
N LEU A 291 15.42 -2.70 6.44
CA LEU A 291 15.93 -3.92 5.85
C LEU A 291 16.11 -4.91 7.01
N SER A 292 15.20 -5.88 7.11
CA SER A 292 15.17 -6.86 8.19
C SER A 292 16.25 -7.91 8.04
N ASP A 293 17.48 -7.52 7.73
CA ASP A 293 18.63 -8.36 7.98
C ASP A 293 18.80 -8.36 9.50
N SER A 294 18.18 -9.37 10.13
CA SER A 294 18.05 -9.60 11.58
C SER A 294 19.38 -9.63 12.38
N ARG A 295 20.50 -9.25 11.77
CA ARG A 295 21.85 -9.22 12.33
C ARG A 295 22.45 -7.81 12.47
N SER A 296 21.91 -6.78 11.83
CA SER A 296 22.42 -5.42 11.96
C SER A 296 21.58 -4.60 12.95
N GLY A 297 22.26 -3.83 13.81
CA GLY A 297 21.60 -2.81 14.64
C GLY A 297 20.88 -1.74 13.79
N LEU A 298 20.41 -0.68 14.45
CA LEU A 298 19.87 0.49 13.76
C LEU A 298 20.84 0.97 12.67
N ILE A 299 20.32 1.26 11.47
CA ILE A 299 21.12 1.81 10.37
C ILE A 299 21.76 3.11 10.88
N PRO A 300 23.09 3.31 10.75
CA PRO A 300 23.72 4.56 11.15
C PRO A 300 23.08 5.76 10.42
N PRO A 301 22.79 6.89 11.09
CA PRO A 301 22.12 8.04 10.46
C PRO A 301 22.78 8.56 9.18
N SER A 302 24.10 8.50 9.06
CA SER A 302 24.83 8.91 7.85
C SER A 302 24.58 7.98 6.66
N ILE A 303 24.52 6.67 6.92
CA ILE A 303 24.20 5.67 5.88
C ILE A 303 22.76 5.84 5.47
N PHE A 304 21.85 5.98 6.45
CA PHE A 304 20.43 6.19 6.17
C PHE A 304 20.20 7.45 5.31
N LEU A 305 20.80 8.58 5.68
CA LEU A 305 20.73 9.81 4.90
C LEU A 305 21.27 9.64 3.46
N THR A 306 22.35 8.87 3.29
CA THR A 306 22.91 8.57 1.97
C THR A 306 21.92 7.81 1.10
N ILE A 307 21.29 6.77 1.67
CA ILE A 307 20.24 5.98 1.01
C ILE A 307 19.08 6.87 0.58
N LEU A 308 18.60 7.76 1.47
CA LEU A 308 17.50 8.67 1.14
C LEU A 308 17.88 9.64 0.02
N LYS A 309 19.09 10.22 0.05
CA LYS A 309 19.57 11.14 -0.99
C LYS A 309 19.67 10.44 -2.36
N GLU A 310 20.17 9.21 -2.39
CA GLU A 310 20.23 8.38 -3.59
C GLU A 310 18.83 8.08 -4.14
N GLN A 311 17.89 7.71 -3.27
CA GLN A 311 16.49 7.50 -3.66
C GLN A 311 15.85 8.77 -4.25
N VAL A 312 16.07 9.94 -3.66
CA VAL A 312 15.58 11.21 -4.24
C VAL A 312 16.17 11.45 -5.62
N HIS A 313 17.46 11.21 -5.80
CA HIS A 313 18.13 11.36 -7.09
C HIS A 313 17.55 10.43 -8.16
N ASP A 314 17.35 9.15 -7.84
CA ASP A 314 16.96 8.14 -8.82
C ASP A 314 15.48 8.17 -9.17
N THR A 315 14.64 8.62 -8.23
CA THR A 315 13.18 8.54 -8.35
C THR A 315 12.48 9.90 -8.44
N GLY A 316 13.16 10.97 -8.05
CA GLY A 316 12.54 12.29 -7.86
C GLY A 316 11.58 12.35 -6.68
N ALA A 317 11.76 11.51 -5.66
CA ALA A 317 10.90 11.49 -4.48
C ALA A 317 10.89 12.84 -3.73
N ASP A 318 9.68 13.30 -3.37
CA ASP A 318 9.45 14.49 -2.54
C ASP A 318 9.59 14.19 -1.04
N GLY A 319 9.49 12.92 -0.65
CA GLY A 319 9.61 12.51 0.73
C GLY A 319 9.55 11.01 0.97
N PHE A 320 9.68 10.64 2.25
CA PHE A 320 9.67 9.26 2.70
C PHE A 320 8.73 9.08 3.88
N LEU A 321 8.01 7.96 3.89
CA LEU A 321 7.28 7.50 5.06
C LEU A 321 7.99 6.28 5.64
N ILE A 322 8.60 6.48 6.80
CA ILE A 322 9.43 5.50 7.48
C ILE A 322 8.54 4.65 8.38
N GLU A 323 8.55 3.35 8.12
CA GLU A 323 7.85 2.30 8.88
C GLU A 323 8.90 1.39 9.55
N ASP A 324 9.59 1.94 10.56
CA ASP A 324 10.48 1.20 11.48
C ASP A 324 10.34 1.79 12.88
N ASP A 325 9.67 1.04 13.78
CA ASP A 325 9.39 1.44 15.16
C ASP A 325 10.64 1.80 15.97
N ARG A 326 11.82 1.38 15.52
CA ARG A 326 13.10 1.65 16.18
C ARG A 326 13.64 3.04 15.84
N LEU A 327 13.18 3.65 14.75
CA LEU A 327 13.55 5.01 14.37
C LEU A 327 12.64 5.97 15.14
N THR A 328 13.23 6.75 16.06
CA THR A 328 12.50 7.67 16.95
C THR A 328 12.80 9.12 16.59
N PRO A 329 12.09 10.10 17.17
CA PRO A 329 12.48 11.51 17.04
C PRO A 329 13.93 11.78 17.46
N ALA A 330 14.45 11.06 18.45
CA ALA A 330 15.85 11.16 18.87
C ALA A 330 16.82 10.70 17.77
N TYR A 331 16.49 9.61 17.05
CA TYR A 331 17.26 9.18 15.88
C TYR A 331 17.28 10.27 14.79
N MET A 332 16.13 10.90 14.53
CA MET A 332 16.03 12.00 13.56
C MET A 332 16.85 13.22 13.98
N ALA A 333 16.91 13.52 15.28
CA ALA A 333 17.78 14.56 15.82
C ALA A 333 19.27 14.25 15.61
N GLU A 334 19.69 13.00 15.80
CA GLU A 334 21.07 12.58 15.50
C GLU A 334 21.36 12.73 14.00
N MET A 335 20.43 12.32 13.14
CA MET A 335 20.56 12.51 11.70
C MET A 335 20.73 13.99 11.35
N ALA A 336 19.94 14.89 11.94
CA ALA A 336 20.08 16.34 11.74
C ALA A 336 21.49 16.84 12.06
N ALA A 337 22.08 16.37 13.16
CA ALA A 337 23.44 16.73 13.55
C ALA A 337 24.50 16.28 12.51
N ARG A 338 24.23 15.20 11.75
CA ARG A 338 25.10 14.72 10.67
C ARG A 338 24.95 15.50 9.36
N MET A 339 23.87 16.28 9.20
CA MET A 339 23.62 17.06 7.99
C MET A 339 24.48 18.33 7.90
N ALA A 340 25.28 18.65 8.92
CA ALA A 340 26.17 19.81 8.95
C ALA A 340 25.47 21.16 8.62
N GLY A 341 24.17 21.26 8.92
CA GLY A 341 23.36 22.45 8.63
C GLY A 341 22.71 22.49 7.24
N GLU A 342 22.96 21.50 6.38
CA GLU A 342 22.17 21.32 5.15
C GLU A 342 20.73 20.93 5.52
N GLN A 343 19.75 21.60 4.93
CA GLN A 343 18.37 21.10 4.99
C GLN A 343 18.12 20.10 3.86
N PRO A 344 17.43 18.98 4.12
CA PRO A 344 17.08 18.05 3.07
C PRO A 344 16.05 18.69 2.14
N PHE A 345 16.18 18.40 0.84
CA PHE A 345 15.18 18.77 -0.17
C PHE A 345 13.95 17.85 -0.17
N PHE A 346 13.78 17.02 0.87
CA PHE A 346 12.72 16.03 1.00
C PHE A 346 12.06 16.08 2.38
N CYS A 347 10.82 15.62 2.46
CA CYS A 347 10.07 15.52 3.72
C CYS A 347 10.13 14.11 4.31
N LEU A 348 10.05 14.01 5.64
CA LEU A 348 10.01 12.74 6.36
C LEU A 348 8.71 12.61 7.16
N GLY A 349 8.10 11.43 7.04
CA GLY A 349 7.09 10.92 7.94
C GLY A 349 7.66 9.75 8.72
N LEU A 350 7.32 9.64 9.99
CA LEU A 350 7.77 8.54 10.85
C LEU A 350 6.57 7.80 11.43
N THR A 351 6.65 6.47 11.50
CA THR A 351 5.76 5.65 12.31
C THR A 351 6.54 5.13 13.51
N CYS A 352 6.07 5.42 14.73
CA CYS A 352 6.70 4.91 15.94
C CYS A 352 5.71 4.79 17.12
N PRO A 353 6.05 4.01 18.16
CA PRO A 353 5.26 3.94 19.38
C PRO A 353 5.09 5.32 20.03
N LEU A 354 3.91 5.58 20.62
CA LEU A 354 3.69 6.79 21.43
C LEU A 354 4.34 6.63 22.80
N ASP A 355 5.50 7.25 22.97
CA ASP A 355 6.31 7.25 24.19
C ASP A 355 6.74 8.68 24.62
N ASP A 356 7.67 8.79 25.57
CA ASP A 356 8.19 10.04 26.12
C ASP A 356 9.53 10.51 25.47
N THR A 357 9.92 9.95 24.33
CA THR A 357 11.20 10.28 23.66
C THR A 357 11.16 11.56 22.83
N ALA A 358 9.97 12.13 22.61
CA ALA A 358 9.72 13.32 21.78
C ALA A 358 9.94 14.66 22.53
N GLY A 359 11.08 14.82 23.20
CA GLY A 359 11.41 16.06 23.91
C GLY A 359 11.58 17.28 22.97
N PRO A 360 11.42 18.53 23.47
CA PRO A 360 11.46 19.73 22.63
C PRO A 360 12.74 19.91 21.79
N GLU A 361 13.91 19.61 22.37
CA GLU A 361 15.20 19.72 21.67
C GLU A 361 15.31 18.71 20.53
N ASN A 362 14.95 17.45 20.79
CA ASN A 362 14.92 16.40 19.77
C ASN A 362 13.95 16.76 18.64
N MET A 363 12.77 17.31 18.97
CA MET A 363 11.77 17.65 17.97
C MET A 363 12.20 18.83 17.09
N ALA A 364 12.84 19.85 17.67
CA ALA A 364 13.39 20.96 16.89
C ALA A 364 14.46 20.48 15.89
N ALA A 365 15.38 19.62 16.33
CA ALA A 365 16.39 19.02 15.48
C ALA A 365 15.78 18.08 14.41
N ALA A 366 14.84 17.22 14.80
CA ALA A 366 14.14 16.33 13.88
C ALA A 366 13.38 17.11 12.78
N ARG A 367 12.74 18.23 13.13
CA ARG A 367 12.08 19.15 12.19
C ARG A 367 13.08 19.75 11.19
N GLN A 368 14.28 20.12 11.63
CA GLN A 368 15.39 20.57 10.77
C GLN A 368 15.87 19.46 9.82
N ALA A 369 15.88 18.21 10.28
CA ALA A 369 16.14 17.02 9.46
C ALA A 369 15.02 16.65 8.48
N GLY A 370 13.97 17.48 8.34
CA GLY A 370 12.91 17.24 7.36
C GLY A 370 11.68 16.50 7.91
N LEU A 371 11.64 16.16 9.22
CA LEU A 371 10.45 15.54 9.81
C LEU A 371 9.24 16.47 9.74
N ARG A 372 8.11 15.98 9.24
CA ARG A 372 6.84 16.72 9.08
C ARG A 372 5.63 15.97 9.65
N LEU A 373 5.69 14.65 9.73
CA LEU A 373 4.62 13.81 10.29
C LEU A 373 5.20 12.79 11.26
N ILE A 374 4.51 12.58 12.38
CA ILE A 374 4.63 11.34 13.15
C ILE A 374 3.27 10.65 13.24
N GLN A 375 3.25 9.38 12.85
CA GLN A 375 2.18 8.43 13.07
C GLN A 375 2.49 7.60 14.32
N TRP A 376 1.78 7.92 15.38
CA TRP A 376 1.87 7.30 16.68
C TRP A 376 1.02 6.04 16.75
N HIS A 377 1.54 4.96 17.33
CA HIS A 377 0.77 3.75 17.63
C HIS A 377 1.12 3.17 19.00
N ASP A 378 0.38 2.14 19.40
CA ASP A 378 0.63 1.31 20.59
C ASP A 378 1.02 2.13 21.85
N PRO A 379 0.16 3.07 22.29
CA PRO A 379 0.46 3.97 23.39
C PRO A 379 0.71 3.20 24.69
N ALA A 380 1.82 3.52 25.37
CA ALA A 380 2.21 2.87 26.62
C ALA A 380 2.74 3.90 27.64
N GLY A 381 2.43 3.70 28.92
CA GLY A 381 2.88 4.56 30.02
C GLY A 381 1.79 5.48 30.59
N LEU A 382 2.21 6.61 31.17
CA LEU A 382 1.31 7.56 31.83
C LEU A 382 0.71 8.55 30.83
N LEU A 383 -0.61 8.76 30.91
CA LEU A 383 -1.34 9.66 30.00
C LEU A 383 -0.72 11.07 29.95
N GLU A 384 -0.33 11.62 31.10
CA GLU A 384 0.30 12.95 31.19
C GLU A 384 1.60 13.06 30.37
N HIS A 385 2.40 11.99 30.33
CA HIS A 385 3.63 11.98 29.54
C HIS A 385 3.31 11.91 28.04
N LEU A 386 2.36 11.06 27.65
CA LEU A 386 1.99 10.91 26.25
C LEU A 386 1.38 12.20 25.68
N THR A 387 0.52 12.88 26.43
CA THR A 387 -0.07 14.14 25.99
C THR A 387 0.97 15.24 25.92
N LYS A 388 1.97 15.24 26.82
CA LYS A 388 3.14 16.13 26.73
C LYS A 388 3.96 15.88 25.45
N SER A 389 4.25 14.64 25.10
CA SER A 389 4.93 14.32 23.84
C SER A 389 4.18 14.86 22.62
N LEU A 390 2.86 14.67 22.56
CA LEU A 390 2.02 15.20 21.48
C LEU A 390 2.07 16.73 21.42
N TRP A 391 2.07 17.40 22.58
CA TRP A 391 2.26 18.85 22.67
C TRP A 391 3.61 19.30 22.13
N ASP A 392 4.71 18.67 22.57
CA ASP A 392 6.06 19.04 22.16
C ASP A 392 6.25 18.87 20.64
N VAL A 393 5.69 17.81 20.07
CA VAL A 393 5.69 17.55 18.61
C VAL A 393 4.89 18.61 17.87
N SER A 394 3.71 18.95 18.36
CA SER A 394 2.87 19.99 17.75
C SER A 394 3.51 21.38 17.83
N ARG A 395 4.21 21.70 18.93
CA ARG A 395 4.93 22.98 19.08
C ARG A 395 6.13 23.08 18.14
N ALA A 396 6.69 21.95 17.72
CA ALA A 396 7.74 21.89 16.71
C ALA A 396 7.21 21.88 15.27
N GLU A 397 5.90 22.17 15.07
CA GLU A 397 5.23 22.17 13.76
C GLU A 397 5.33 20.83 13.02
N VAL A 398 5.30 19.74 13.78
CA VAL A 398 5.22 18.38 13.23
C VAL A 398 3.79 17.87 13.43
N TRP A 399 3.21 17.32 12.36
CA TRP A 399 1.86 16.79 12.39
C TRP A 399 1.81 15.51 13.22
N ASN A 400 0.78 15.41 14.07
CA ASN A 400 0.51 14.21 14.87
C ASN A 400 -0.67 13.43 14.26
N HIS A 401 -0.42 12.17 13.89
CA HIS A 401 -1.47 11.19 13.61
C HIS A 401 -1.47 10.12 14.69
N VAL A 402 -2.58 9.92 15.42
CA VAL A 402 -2.64 8.95 16.52
C VAL A 402 -3.49 7.73 16.14
N VAL A 403 -2.87 6.55 16.13
CA VAL A 403 -3.55 5.25 15.92
C VAL A 403 -3.88 4.64 17.27
N ILE A 404 -5.17 4.66 17.62
CA ILE A 404 -5.70 4.05 18.83
C ILE A 404 -5.81 2.53 18.63
N PRO A 405 -5.26 1.69 19.53
CA PRO A 405 -5.29 0.24 19.37
C PRO A 405 -6.72 -0.32 19.41
N ALA A 406 -6.92 -1.43 18.72
CA ALA A 406 -8.14 -2.22 18.83
C ALA A 406 -8.20 -2.92 20.20
N GLY A 407 -9.40 -3.17 20.72
CA GLY A 407 -9.60 -3.96 21.94
C GLY A 407 -10.30 -3.20 23.08
N PRO A 408 -10.35 -3.81 24.28
CA PRO A 408 -11.02 -3.24 25.44
C PRO A 408 -10.36 -1.93 25.86
N GLU A 409 -11.19 -0.92 26.14
CA GLU A 409 -10.72 0.42 26.43
C GLU A 409 -10.16 0.51 27.85
N SER A 410 -8.83 0.45 27.97
CA SER A 410 -8.14 0.75 29.21
C SER A 410 -8.37 2.22 29.62
N THR A 411 -8.13 2.54 30.89
CA THR A 411 -8.20 3.94 31.38
C THR A 411 -7.28 4.86 30.58
N LEU A 412 -6.09 4.37 30.18
CA LEU A 412 -5.17 5.10 29.30
C LEU A 412 -5.81 5.39 27.94
N VAL A 413 -6.35 4.37 27.27
CA VAL A 413 -6.95 4.52 25.94
C VAL A 413 -8.15 5.47 25.97
N ARG A 414 -9.03 5.38 26.97
CA ARG A 414 -10.15 6.34 27.12
C ARG A 414 -9.67 7.76 27.35
N GLY A 415 -8.65 7.93 28.20
CA GLY A 415 -8.03 9.23 28.45
C GLY A 415 -7.43 9.82 27.18
N LEU A 416 -6.73 9.01 26.38
CA LEU A 416 -6.13 9.42 25.13
C LEU A 416 -7.18 9.78 24.08
N ILE A 417 -8.24 8.98 23.90
CA ILE A 417 -9.36 9.29 22.99
C ILE A 417 -9.99 10.63 23.35
N ARG A 418 -10.26 10.87 24.65
CA ARG A 418 -10.79 12.15 25.12
C ARG A 418 -9.84 13.29 24.79
N PHE A 419 -8.55 13.12 25.07
CA PHE A 419 -7.54 14.13 24.79
C PHE A 419 -7.47 14.48 23.30
N VAL A 420 -7.28 13.49 22.42
CA VAL A 420 -7.12 13.75 20.97
C VAL A 420 -8.41 14.31 20.35
N GLY A 421 -9.59 13.89 20.84
CA GLY A 421 -10.87 14.43 20.40
C GLY A 421 -11.14 15.87 20.85
N SER A 422 -10.58 16.28 21.99
CA SER A 422 -10.74 17.65 22.52
C SER A 422 -9.64 18.61 22.08
N ASN A 423 -8.55 18.12 21.48
CA ASN A 423 -7.39 18.94 21.13
C ASN A 423 -6.92 18.72 19.67
N PRO A 424 -7.76 19.07 18.68
CA PRO A 424 -7.43 18.88 17.25
C PRO A 424 -6.25 19.72 16.76
N ASN A 425 -5.87 20.77 17.50
CA ASN A 425 -4.67 21.57 17.24
C ASN A 425 -3.37 20.93 17.76
N ILE A 426 -3.45 19.78 18.45
CA ILE A 426 -2.30 19.02 18.95
C ILE A 426 -2.26 17.67 18.24
N ALA A 427 -3.34 16.91 18.36
CA ALA A 427 -3.54 15.64 17.67
C ALA A 427 -4.36 15.90 16.42
N HIS A 428 -3.65 16.28 15.36
CA HIS A 428 -4.21 16.79 14.12
C HIS A 428 -5.09 15.76 13.39
N SER A 429 -4.86 14.47 13.64
CA SER A 429 -5.72 13.39 13.16
C SER A 429 -5.58 12.16 14.05
N TRP A 430 -6.60 11.31 14.08
CA TRP A 430 -6.52 10.03 14.77
C TRP A 430 -7.50 9.02 14.18
N VAL A 431 -7.22 7.74 14.39
CA VAL A 431 -8.07 6.63 13.96
C VAL A 431 -8.05 5.53 15.00
N ARG A 432 -9.13 4.74 15.07
CA ARG A 432 -9.14 3.50 15.85
C ARG A 432 -8.81 2.33 14.94
N ARG A 433 -7.74 1.60 15.25
CA ARG A 433 -7.32 0.41 14.51
C ARG A 433 -8.47 -0.61 14.49
N PRO A 434 -8.86 -1.14 13.32
CA PRO A 434 -9.81 -2.25 13.26
C PRO A 434 -9.21 -3.49 13.93
N PRO A 435 -10.02 -4.37 14.57
CA PRO A 435 -9.53 -5.58 15.25
C PRO A 435 -8.75 -6.56 14.38
N HIS A 436 -8.78 -6.42 13.04
CA HIS A 436 -8.16 -7.35 12.09
C HIS A 436 -7.20 -6.70 11.06
N ARG A 437 -6.71 -5.47 11.28
CA ARG A 437 -5.71 -4.85 10.37
C ARG A 437 -4.47 -4.37 11.13
N ARG A 438 -3.29 -4.86 10.73
CA ARG A 438 -2.03 -4.13 10.93
C ARG A 438 -1.66 -3.40 9.64
N LEU A 439 -1.38 -2.11 9.80
CA LEU A 439 -0.60 -1.18 8.97
C LEU A 439 -0.73 -1.29 7.44
N SER A 440 -1.66 -0.50 6.87
CA SER A 440 -1.55 0.05 5.51
C SER A 440 -2.44 1.29 5.30
N GLU A 441 -2.58 2.16 6.31
CA GLU A 441 -3.40 3.38 6.20
C GLU A 441 -2.55 4.62 5.89
N ASN A 442 -1.84 4.62 4.75
CA ASN A 442 -1.01 5.75 4.32
C ASN A 442 -1.82 6.73 3.45
N LYS A 443 -2.80 7.43 4.03
CA LYS A 443 -3.55 8.51 3.34
C LYS A 443 -3.31 9.91 3.87
N ILE A 444 -2.89 10.04 5.12
CA ILE A 444 -2.84 11.35 5.81
C ILE A 444 -1.55 12.11 5.47
N PHE A 445 -0.46 11.40 5.19
CA PHE A 445 0.85 12.00 4.94
C PHE A 445 0.90 12.92 3.70
N PHE A 446 0.15 12.61 2.65
CA PHE A 446 0.23 13.33 1.38
C PHE A 446 -0.31 14.76 1.45
N SER A 447 -1.11 15.12 2.47
CA SER A 447 -1.83 16.40 2.57
C SER A 447 -1.02 17.55 3.16
N LYS A 448 0.23 17.30 3.59
CA LYS A 448 0.98 18.28 4.40
C LYS A 448 2.39 18.62 3.92
N ILE A 449 2.80 18.11 2.76
CA ILE A 449 4.13 18.41 2.18
C ILE A 449 4.27 19.90 1.78
N LYS A 450 3.17 20.63 1.54
CA LYS A 450 3.21 22.01 1.04
C LYS A 450 2.91 23.12 2.06
N GLU A 451 2.36 22.80 3.23
CA GLU A 451 1.95 23.82 4.23
C GLU A 451 3.14 24.40 5.04
N GLY A 452 4.34 23.84 4.90
CA GLY A 452 5.53 24.25 5.66
C GLY A 452 6.20 25.57 5.22
N GLU A 453 5.70 26.24 4.18
CA GLU A 453 6.27 27.51 3.68
C GLU A 453 5.42 28.76 4.00
N ASN A 454 4.20 28.62 4.55
CA ASN A 454 3.25 29.72 4.70
C ASN A 454 2.77 29.97 6.14
N TYR A 455 3.65 29.86 7.13
CA TYR A 455 3.43 30.41 8.48
C TYR A 455 4.37 31.58 8.75
N ASN A 456 4.09 32.69 8.08
CA ASN A 456 4.51 34.02 8.50
C ASN A 456 3.42 34.99 8.03
N HIS A 457 2.32 35.09 8.79
CA HIS A 457 1.50 36.30 8.99
C HIS A 457 0.50 36.10 10.12
#